data_AF-A0A2S7U1G8-F1
#
_entry.id   AF-A0A2S7U1G8-F1
#
_cell.length_a   1.000
_cell.length_b   1.000
_cell.length_c   1.000
_cell.angle_alpha   90.00
_cell.angle_beta   90.00
_cell.angle_gamma   90.00
#
_symmetry.space_group_name_H-M   'P 1'
#
loop_
_entity.id
_entity.type
_entity.pdbx_description
1 polymer ?
#
loop_
_entity_poly.entity_id
_entity_poly.type
_entity_poly.pdbx_seq_one_letter_code
_entity_poly.pdbx_strand_id
1 'polypeptide(L)'
;MSEPQWHYLDAQNQQQGPVTGAQLQALTAQGQIVQTTQVWTDGLEAWIPASQVEGLFAATPAPAAQAPEQSAYAAPTTDPTPTGGQYPSTIVTGASFGKLIGLFAGAIVFLIIGGLVANGQTANHATAGTGIAIIGYIMLLILSILPYIYLYKAWRCLQPGGATITPGKAVGFLFIPLFNYYWIFVAMGGLPRQWNEIMDRYENTQDAPRLSIGAFVCLLLLPGVGFFIWAYQIIKAINFMVSLSKMSYASNPTGVVGGGLNFGPAHIPTKK
;
A
#
# COMPACT_ATOMS: atom_id res chain seq x y z
N MET A 1 16.94 -29.77 -56.17
CA MET A 1 16.99 -29.00 -54.92
C MET A 1 15.74 -29.37 -54.14
N SER A 2 15.90 -30.08 -53.03
CA SER A 2 14.80 -30.55 -52.19
C SER A 2 14.12 -29.34 -51.54
N GLU A 3 12.80 -29.17 -51.72
CA GLU A 3 12.07 -28.13 -51.00
C GLU A 3 12.05 -28.44 -49.49
N PRO A 4 12.20 -27.43 -48.62
CA PRO A 4 12.16 -27.66 -47.18
C PRO A 4 10.77 -28.15 -46.76
N GLN A 5 10.74 -29.30 -46.08
CA GLN A 5 9.51 -29.88 -45.53
C GLN A 5 9.27 -29.29 -44.13
N TRP A 6 8.06 -28.77 -43.92
CA TRP A 6 7.66 -28.13 -42.67
C TRP A 6 6.60 -28.97 -41.95
N HIS A 7 6.63 -28.93 -40.62
CA HIS A 7 5.61 -29.47 -39.74
C HIS A 7 5.10 -28.36 -38.83
N TYR A 8 3.85 -28.44 -38.39
CA TYR A 8 3.25 -27.50 -37.44
C TYR A 8 2.40 -28.22 -36.40
N LEU A 9 2.22 -27.58 -35.23
CA LEU A 9 1.30 -28.05 -34.20
C LEU A 9 -0.05 -27.33 -34.34
N ASP A 10 -1.14 -28.09 -34.47
CA ASP A 10 -2.48 -27.50 -34.50
C ASP A 10 -2.95 -27.03 -33.11
N ALA A 11 -4.16 -26.45 -33.03
CA ALA A 11 -4.74 -25.96 -31.77
C ALA A 11 -4.99 -27.08 -30.74
N GLN A 12 -4.95 -28.34 -31.16
CA GLN A 12 -5.07 -29.54 -30.33
C GLN A 12 -3.70 -30.12 -29.97
N ASN A 13 -2.62 -29.42 -30.32
CA ASN A 13 -1.23 -29.79 -30.06
C ASN A 13 -0.83 -31.10 -30.77
N GLN A 14 -1.46 -31.40 -31.92
CA GLN A 14 -1.10 -32.53 -32.77
C GLN A 14 -0.18 -32.08 -33.91
N GLN A 15 0.86 -32.86 -34.17
CA GLN A 15 1.81 -32.60 -35.25
C GLN A 15 1.18 -32.92 -36.60
N GLN A 16 1.11 -31.90 -37.46
CA GLN A 16 0.64 -32.00 -38.84
C GLN A 16 1.82 -31.75 -39.79
N GLY A 17 1.93 -32.56 -40.85
CA GLY A 17 2.94 -32.44 -41.89
C GLY A 17 3.42 -33.78 -42.44
N PRO A 18 4.32 -33.80 -43.45
CA PRO A 18 5.07 -32.66 -43.98
C PRO A 18 4.28 -31.80 -44.97
N VAL A 19 4.33 -30.47 -44.80
CA VAL A 19 3.77 -29.47 -45.72
C VAL A 19 4.90 -28.65 -46.37
N THR A 20 4.67 -28.11 -47.55
CA THR A 20 5.65 -27.22 -48.22
C THR A 20 5.56 -25.79 -47.66
N GLY A 21 6.62 -24.99 -47.81
CA GLY A 21 6.62 -23.59 -47.36
C GLY A 21 5.48 -22.75 -47.96
N ALA A 22 5.12 -22.98 -49.23
CA ALA A 22 3.99 -22.32 -49.87
C ALA A 22 2.63 -22.72 -49.25
N GLN A 23 2.51 -23.97 -48.82
CA GLN A 23 1.29 -24.48 -48.18
C GLN A 23 1.18 -23.98 -46.73
N LEU A 24 2.31 -23.85 -46.03
CA LEU A 24 2.38 -23.20 -44.71
C LEU A 24 1.88 -21.76 -44.77
N GLN A 25 2.29 -20.99 -45.79
CA GLN A 25 1.82 -19.62 -45.99
C GLN A 25 0.31 -19.55 -46.29
N ALA A 26 -0.23 -20.51 -47.05
CA ALA A 26 -1.67 -20.62 -47.29
C ALA A 26 -2.46 -20.94 -46.00
N LEU A 27 -1.92 -21.79 -45.12
CA LEU A 27 -2.53 -22.12 -43.82
C LEU A 27 -2.50 -20.93 -42.85
N THR A 28 -1.45 -20.12 -42.91
CA THR A 28 -1.38 -18.82 -42.22
C THR A 28 -2.43 -17.84 -42.73
N ALA A 29 -2.61 -17.75 -44.06
CA ALA A 29 -3.64 -16.89 -44.66
C ALA A 29 -5.07 -17.32 -44.31
N GLN A 30 -5.28 -18.62 -44.07
CA GLN A 30 -6.57 -19.19 -43.62
C GLN A 30 -6.80 -19.05 -42.10
N GLY A 31 -5.84 -18.51 -41.35
CA GLY A 31 -5.94 -18.33 -39.90
C GLY A 31 -5.82 -19.62 -39.07
N GLN A 32 -5.45 -20.74 -39.70
CA GLN A 32 -5.23 -22.02 -39.02
C GLN A 32 -3.88 -22.07 -38.29
N ILE A 33 -2.90 -21.30 -38.77
CA ILE A 33 -1.60 -21.11 -38.12
C ILE A 33 -1.54 -19.66 -37.63
N VAL A 34 -1.51 -19.50 -36.31
CA VAL A 34 -1.40 -18.19 -35.65
C VAL A 34 0.05 -17.94 -35.23
N GLN A 35 0.37 -16.71 -34.83
CA GLN A 35 1.74 -16.29 -34.50
C GLN A 35 2.43 -17.12 -33.39
N THR A 36 1.64 -17.77 -32.54
CA THR A 36 2.09 -18.64 -31.43
C THR A 36 2.15 -20.13 -31.79
N THR A 37 1.67 -20.52 -32.98
CA THR A 37 1.73 -21.90 -33.45
C THR A 37 3.19 -22.32 -33.65
N GLN A 38 3.58 -23.47 -33.10
CA GLN A 38 4.94 -23.98 -33.26
C GLN A 38 5.09 -24.66 -34.63
N VAL A 39 6.16 -24.32 -35.34
CA VAL A 39 6.54 -24.89 -36.63
C VAL A 39 7.98 -25.42 -36.55
N TRP A 40 8.25 -26.45 -37.34
CA TRP A 40 9.55 -27.12 -37.40
C TRP A 40 9.87 -27.51 -38.83
N THR A 41 11.14 -27.50 -39.20
CA THR A 41 11.62 -27.99 -40.50
C THR A 41 12.91 -28.78 -40.32
N ASP A 42 13.16 -29.68 -41.25
CA ASP A 42 14.35 -30.52 -41.27
C ASP A 42 15.60 -29.65 -41.46
N GLY A 43 16.27 -29.36 -40.35
CA GLY A 43 17.34 -28.36 -40.23
C GLY A 43 17.30 -27.51 -38.96
N LEU A 44 16.19 -27.52 -38.20
CA LEU A 44 16.07 -26.85 -36.91
C LEU A 44 16.22 -27.83 -35.73
N GLU A 45 17.04 -27.47 -34.73
CA GLU A 45 17.24 -28.29 -33.52
C GLU A 45 16.01 -28.31 -32.59
N ALA A 46 15.08 -27.36 -32.73
CA ALA A 46 13.89 -27.23 -31.89
C ALA A 46 12.70 -26.64 -32.67
N TRP A 47 11.49 -26.82 -32.13
CA TRP A 47 10.28 -26.17 -32.62
C TRP A 47 10.33 -24.67 -32.37
N ILE A 48 10.02 -23.88 -33.39
CA ILE A 48 10.09 -22.41 -33.34
C ILE A 48 8.67 -21.86 -33.57
N PRO A 49 8.21 -20.82 -32.85
CA PRO A 49 6.91 -20.21 -33.13
C PRO A 49 6.88 -19.61 -34.53
N ALA A 50 5.75 -19.74 -35.22
CA ALA A 50 5.55 -19.35 -36.61
C ALA A 50 5.82 -17.86 -36.87
N SER A 51 5.68 -17.02 -35.83
CA SER A 51 6.04 -15.59 -35.86
C SER A 51 7.54 -15.31 -36.04
N GLN A 52 8.42 -16.25 -35.73
CA GLN A 52 9.87 -16.12 -35.91
C GLN A 52 10.34 -16.62 -37.28
N VAL A 53 9.46 -17.24 -38.08
CA VAL A 53 9.77 -17.59 -39.47
C VAL A 53 9.65 -16.34 -40.34
N GLU A 54 10.81 -15.85 -40.79
CA GLU A 54 10.92 -14.64 -41.60
C GLU A 54 10.08 -14.76 -42.89
N GLY A 55 9.14 -13.85 -43.11
CA GLY A 55 8.26 -13.84 -44.29
C GLY A 55 6.95 -14.63 -44.20
N LEU A 56 6.69 -15.37 -43.11
CA LEU A 56 5.45 -16.15 -42.95
C LEU A 56 4.25 -15.28 -42.53
N PHE A 57 4.50 -14.22 -41.76
CA PHE A 57 3.51 -13.21 -41.39
C PHE A 57 3.95 -11.85 -41.94
N ALA A 58 3.14 -11.24 -42.81
CA ALA A 58 3.34 -9.84 -43.19
C ALA A 58 3.21 -8.98 -41.91
N ALA A 59 4.18 -8.10 -41.69
CA ALA A 59 4.20 -7.20 -40.54
C ALA A 59 2.96 -6.30 -40.55
N THR A 60 1.92 -6.71 -39.83
CA THR A 60 0.80 -5.83 -39.51
C THR A 60 1.34 -4.64 -38.71
N PRO A 61 0.99 -3.39 -39.06
CA PRO A 61 1.42 -2.24 -38.29
C PRO A 61 0.97 -2.38 -36.84
N ALA A 62 1.91 -2.11 -35.94
CA ALA A 62 1.78 -2.27 -34.50
C ALA A 62 0.45 -1.69 -33.96
N PRO A 63 -0.41 -2.52 -33.34
CA PRO A 63 -1.27 -2.02 -32.29
C PRO A 63 -0.37 -1.44 -31.20
N ALA A 64 -0.69 -0.22 -30.75
CA ALA A 64 -0.02 0.45 -29.66
C ALA A 64 0.30 -0.51 -28.51
N ALA A 65 1.54 -0.43 -28.01
CA ALA A 65 2.09 -1.23 -26.93
C ALA A 65 1.08 -1.56 -25.82
N GLN A 66 0.55 -2.78 -25.86
CA GLN A 66 0.00 -3.45 -24.70
C GLN A 66 1.14 -4.23 -24.06
N ALA A 67 1.66 -3.72 -22.95
CA ALA A 67 2.59 -4.45 -22.10
C ALA A 67 1.87 -5.59 -21.36
N PRO A 68 2.43 -6.81 -21.32
CA PRO A 68 2.03 -7.79 -20.33
C PRO A 68 3.25 -8.22 -19.51
N GLU A 69 3.45 -7.60 -18.35
CA GLU A 69 4.02 -8.34 -17.22
C GLU A 69 3.17 -8.08 -15.99
N GLN A 70 2.19 -8.97 -15.88
CA GLN A 70 1.37 -9.24 -14.73
C GLN A 70 2.29 -9.66 -13.58
N SER A 71 2.78 -8.67 -12.83
CA SER A 71 3.41 -8.91 -11.52
C SER A 71 2.39 -9.64 -10.63
N ALA A 72 2.82 -10.72 -9.98
CA ALA A 72 2.06 -11.46 -8.96
C ALA A 72 1.81 -10.64 -7.66
N TYR A 73 1.83 -9.31 -7.76
CA TYR A 73 1.39 -8.39 -6.74
C TYR A 73 0.24 -7.57 -7.34
N ALA A 74 -0.97 -8.09 -7.22
CA ALA A 74 -2.16 -7.28 -7.47
C ALA A 74 -2.09 -6.08 -6.52
N ALA A 75 -1.75 -4.91 -7.04
CA ALA A 75 -2.10 -3.66 -6.39
C ALA A 75 -3.63 -3.69 -6.26
N PRO A 76 -4.22 -3.39 -5.08
CA PRO A 76 -5.66 -3.26 -4.99
C PRO A 76 -6.07 -2.23 -6.04
N THR A 77 -6.99 -2.64 -6.91
CA THR A 77 -7.68 -1.78 -7.85
C THR A 77 -8.06 -0.50 -7.13
N THR A 78 -7.49 0.61 -7.57
CA THR A 78 -7.98 1.94 -7.23
C THR A 78 -9.43 1.98 -7.65
N ASP A 79 -10.34 1.92 -6.67
CA ASP A 79 -11.74 2.27 -6.86
C ASP A 79 -11.82 3.63 -7.57
N PRO A 80 -12.80 3.81 -8.46
CA PRO A 80 -12.94 5.04 -9.23
C PRO A 80 -13.12 6.21 -8.27
N THR A 81 -12.40 7.29 -8.54
CA THR A 81 -12.56 8.61 -7.92
C THR A 81 -14.05 8.95 -7.84
N PRO A 82 -14.67 9.07 -6.64
CA PRO A 82 -16.03 9.54 -6.52
C PRO A 82 -16.03 11.04 -6.81
N THR A 83 -16.33 11.40 -8.05
CA THR A 83 -16.65 12.78 -8.43
C THR A 83 -18.07 13.06 -7.95
N GLY A 84 -18.20 13.79 -6.82
CA GLY A 84 -19.49 14.31 -6.33
C GLY A 84 -20.30 13.37 -5.45
N GLY A 85 -19.72 12.92 -4.32
CA GLY A 85 -20.43 12.13 -3.30
C GLY A 85 -19.99 12.52 -1.89
N GLN A 86 -20.55 11.88 -0.86
CA GLN A 86 -20.05 11.99 0.51
C GLN A 86 -18.77 11.15 0.68
N TYR A 87 -17.79 11.66 1.42
CA TYR A 87 -16.60 10.90 1.75
C TYR A 87 -16.96 9.65 2.57
N PRO A 88 -16.55 8.44 2.16
CA PRO A 88 -16.92 7.20 2.84
C PRO A 88 -16.23 7.08 4.21
N SER A 89 -16.83 6.36 5.14
CA SER A 89 -16.20 6.10 6.44
C SER A 89 -15.06 5.09 6.31
N THR A 90 -13.86 5.43 6.83
CA THR A 90 -12.64 4.65 6.53
C THR A 90 -11.98 4.03 7.75
N ILE A 91 -12.22 4.57 8.94
CA ILE A 91 -11.63 4.09 10.20
C ILE A 91 -12.61 4.24 11.37
N VAL A 92 -12.64 3.24 12.24
CA VAL A 92 -13.49 3.22 13.45
C VAL A 92 -12.71 3.42 14.75
N THR A 93 -11.39 3.28 14.71
CA THR A 93 -10.51 3.42 15.90
C THR A 93 -9.66 4.67 15.82
N GLY A 94 -9.88 5.59 16.76
CA GLY A 94 -9.16 6.87 16.84
C GLY A 94 -7.69 6.76 17.26
N ALA A 95 -7.09 7.94 17.44
CA ALA A 95 -5.76 8.13 17.99
C ALA A 95 -5.86 9.03 19.24
N SER A 96 -4.91 8.89 20.17
CA SER A 96 -4.94 9.64 21.43
C SER A 96 -3.63 10.40 21.65
N PHE A 97 -3.75 11.72 21.72
CA PHE A 97 -2.65 12.60 22.09
C PHE A 97 -2.26 12.42 23.57
N GLY A 98 -3.24 12.12 24.42
CA GLY A 98 -3.00 11.80 25.84
C GLY A 98 -2.11 10.57 26.03
N LYS A 99 -2.22 9.55 25.16
CA LYS A 99 -1.29 8.40 25.19
C LYS A 99 0.15 8.82 24.88
N LEU A 100 0.31 9.74 23.92
CA LEU A 100 1.62 10.23 23.49
C LEU A 100 2.28 11.08 24.59
N ILE A 101 1.55 12.05 25.15
CA ILE A 101 2.03 12.87 26.28
C ILE A 101 2.23 12.03 27.54
N GLY A 102 1.31 11.14 27.87
CA GLY A 102 1.42 10.28 29.05
C GLY A 102 2.62 9.35 29.00
N LEU A 103 2.90 8.74 27.85
CA LEU A 103 4.10 7.92 27.65
C LEU A 103 5.38 8.75 27.75
N PHE A 104 5.40 9.93 27.13
CA PHE A 104 6.56 10.82 27.20
C PHE A 104 6.82 11.31 28.62
N ALA A 105 5.82 11.90 29.28
CA ALA A 105 5.94 12.39 30.65
C ALA A 105 6.30 11.28 31.63
N GLY A 106 5.64 10.11 31.52
CA GLY A 106 5.96 8.93 32.33
C GLY A 106 7.40 8.49 32.12
N ALA A 107 7.86 8.38 30.86
CA ALA A 107 9.25 8.03 30.56
C ALA A 107 10.26 8.98 31.22
N ILE A 108 10.02 10.29 31.13
CA ILE A 108 10.88 11.30 31.76
C ILE A 108 10.90 11.13 33.28
N VAL A 109 9.75 10.89 33.91
CA VAL A 109 9.66 10.65 35.36
C VAL A 109 10.47 9.41 35.76
N PHE A 110 10.32 8.28 35.05
CA PHE A 110 11.08 7.06 35.35
C PHE A 110 12.58 7.24 35.12
N LEU A 111 12.99 7.99 34.09
CA LEU A 111 14.42 8.29 33.87
C LEU A 111 15.00 9.18 34.97
N ILE A 112 14.27 10.21 35.39
CA ILE A 112 14.71 11.11 36.48
C ILE A 112 14.81 10.32 37.79
N ILE A 113 13.77 9.58 38.17
CA ILE A 113 13.77 8.78 39.41
C ILE A 113 14.87 7.73 39.35
N GLY A 114 14.99 7.00 38.23
CA GLY A 114 16.05 6.00 38.05
C GLY A 114 17.44 6.59 38.19
N GLY A 115 17.68 7.76 37.60
CA GLY A 115 18.94 8.49 37.77
C GLY A 115 19.18 8.94 39.20
N LEU A 116 18.19 9.53 39.88
CA LEU A 116 18.31 9.96 41.28
C LEU A 116 18.60 8.79 42.22
N VAL A 117 17.92 7.65 42.04
CA VAL A 117 18.17 6.43 42.83
C VAL A 117 19.57 5.87 42.53
N ALA A 118 19.98 5.84 41.26
CA ALA A 118 21.30 5.34 40.86
C ALA A 118 22.48 6.16 41.41
N ASN A 119 22.26 7.44 41.74
CA ASN A 119 23.29 8.30 42.35
C ASN A 119 23.61 7.97 43.82
N GLY A 120 22.91 7.02 44.44
CA GLY A 120 23.23 6.56 45.78
C GLY A 120 24.59 5.85 45.87
N GLN A 121 25.24 5.92 47.04
CA GLN A 121 26.61 5.43 47.24
C GLN A 121 26.74 3.89 47.38
N THR A 122 25.65 3.12 47.21
CA THR A 122 25.66 1.67 47.36
C THR A 122 25.38 0.95 46.04
N ALA A 123 25.93 -0.26 45.89
CA ALA A 123 25.66 -1.11 44.72
C ALA A 123 24.16 -1.43 44.54
N ASN A 124 23.41 -1.49 45.63
CA ASN A 124 21.96 -1.71 45.62
C ASN A 124 21.22 -0.52 44.99
N HIS A 125 21.65 0.71 45.27
CA HIS A 125 21.07 1.93 44.72
C HIS A 125 21.34 2.03 43.22
N ALA A 126 22.57 1.72 42.79
CA ALA A 126 22.92 1.65 41.37
C ALA A 126 22.02 0.64 40.62
N THR A 127 21.92 -0.59 41.12
CA THR A 127 21.12 -1.66 40.50
C THR A 127 19.63 -1.30 40.43
N ALA A 128 19.06 -0.79 41.52
CA ALA A 128 17.65 -0.38 41.57
C ALA A 128 17.37 0.80 40.62
N GLY A 129 18.25 1.80 40.59
CA GLY A 129 18.11 2.97 39.71
C GLY A 129 18.18 2.60 38.24
N THR A 130 19.09 1.71 37.85
CA THR A 130 19.14 1.17 36.47
C THR A 130 17.86 0.43 36.10
N GLY A 131 17.30 -0.39 37.01
CA GLY A 131 16.03 -1.08 36.79
C GLY A 131 14.87 -0.13 36.50
N ILE A 132 14.77 0.97 37.26
CA ILE A 132 13.75 2.00 37.07
C ILE A 132 13.96 2.75 35.74
N ALA A 133 15.22 3.08 35.39
CA ALA A 133 15.52 3.75 34.13
C ALA A 133 15.15 2.90 32.90
N ILE A 134 15.31 1.58 32.98
CA ILE A 134 14.89 0.66 31.90
C ILE A 134 13.40 0.79 31.59
N ILE A 135 12.54 0.96 32.61
CA ILE A 135 11.10 1.20 32.41
C ILE A 135 10.88 2.48 31.58
N GLY A 136 11.62 3.55 31.91
CA GLY A 136 11.59 4.79 31.15
C GLY A 136 12.01 4.59 29.69
N TYR A 137 13.08 3.84 29.43
CA TYR A 137 13.51 3.52 28.06
C TYR A 137 12.49 2.67 27.29
N ILE A 138 11.85 1.68 27.94
CA ILE A 138 10.77 0.89 27.31
C ILE A 138 9.61 1.79 26.90
N MET A 139 9.24 2.77 27.74
CA MET A 139 8.19 3.73 27.41
C MET A 139 8.58 4.62 26.22
N LEU A 140 9.84 5.05 26.12
CA LEU A 140 10.34 5.78 24.94
C LEU A 140 10.35 4.91 23.68
N LEU A 141 10.66 3.62 23.81
CA LEU A 141 10.59 2.68 22.69
C LEU A 141 9.16 2.55 22.18
N ILE A 142 8.16 2.39 23.07
CA ILE A 142 6.74 2.39 22.69
C ILE A 142 6.35 3.72 22.04
N LEU A 143 6.80 4.85 22.60
CA LEU A 143 6.55 6.17 22.05
C LEU A 143 7.14 6.33 20.63
N SER A 144 8.28 5.73 20.34
CA SER A 144 8.89 5.77 19.01
C SER A 144 8.06 5.05 17.94
N ILE A 145 7.26 4.05 18.34
CA ILE A 145 6.44 3.24 17.43
C ILE A 145 5.11 3.92 17.08
N LEU A 146 4.50 4.64 18.02
CA LEU A 146 3.18 5.28 17.85
C LEU A 146 3.06 6.24 16.63
N PRO A 147 4.04 7.11 16.34
CA PRO A 147 4.04 7.98 15.17
C PRO A 147 3.86 7.23 13.85
N TYR A 148 4.50 6.07 13.71
CA TYR A 148 4.35 5.24 12.51
C TYR A 148 2.94 4.66 12.40
N ILE A 149 2.34 4.25 13.52
CA ILE A 149 0.94 3.78 13.56
C ILE A 149 -0.01 4.91 13.15
N TYR A 150 0.22 6.12 13.65
CA TYR A 150 -0.61 7.28 13.32
C TYR A 150 -0.43 7.70 11.87
N LEU A 151 0.80 7.68 11.36
CA LEU A 151 1.09 7.92 9.95
C LEU A 151 0.39 6.90 9.04
N TYR A 152 0.49 5.61 9.37
CA TYR A 152 -0.22 4.54 8.67
C TYR A 152 -1.72 4.78 8.64
N LYS A 153 -2.32 5.09 9.81
CA LYS A 153 -3.76 5.36 9.91
C LYS A 153 -4.18 6.57 9.08
N ALA A 154 -3.39 7.64 9.11
CA ALA A 154 -3.67 8.85 8.35
C ALA A 154 -3.63 8.61 6.84
N TRP A 155 -2.65 7.87 6.35
CA TRP A 155 -2.62 7.48 4.93
C TRP A 155 -3.72 6.48 4.56
N ARG A 156 -4.07 5.55 5.47
CA ARG A 156 -5.16 4.58 5.26
C ARG A 156 -6.51 5.27 5.12
N CYS A 157 -6.77 6.28 5.95
CA CYS A 157 -8.07 6.95 5.93
C CYS A 157 -8.29 7.81 4.67
N LEU A 158 -7.21 8.16 3.96
CA LEU A 158 -7.23 8.94 2.72
C LEU A 158 -7.33 8.08 1.45
N GLN A 159 -7.18 6.75 1.52
CA GLN A 159 -7.18 5.90 0.31
C GLN A 159 -8.47 6.02 -0.52
N PRO A 160 -9.68 6.03 0.08
CA PRO A 160 -10.91 6.18 -0.71
C PRO A 160 -11.06 7.54 -1.39
N GLY A 161 -10.29 8.54 -0.94
CA GLY A 161 -10.19 9.85 -1.58
C GLY A 161 -9.24 9.89 -2.78
N GLY A 162 -8.61 8.77 -3.16
CA GLY A 162 -7.62 8.72 -4.23
C GLY A 162 -6.21 9.16 -3.81
N ALA A 163 -5.82 8.91 -2.55
CA ALA A 163 -4.47 9.21 -2.09
C ALA A 163 -3.40 8.43 -2.88
N THR A 164 -2.32 9.12 -3.26
CA THR A 164 -1.28 8.55 -4.13
C THR A 164 -0.33 7.60 -3.40
N ILE A 165 -0.22 7.75 -2.07
CA ILE A 165 0.69 6.96 -1.24
C ILE A 165 -0.12 5.93 -0.48
N THR A 166 0.22 4.65 -0.67
CA THR A 166 -0.41 3.58 0.10
C THR A 166 0.10 3.57 1.55
N PRO A 167 -0.71 3.09 2.51
CA PRO A 167 -0.34 3.15 3.93
C PRO A 167 0.92 2.35 4.26
N GLY A 168 1.11 1.23 3.56
CA GLY A 168 2.32 0.41 3.67
C GLY A 168 3.56 1.13 3.16
N LYS A 169 3.48 1.82 2.00
CA LYS A 169 4.60 2.61 1.46
C LYS A 169 4.95 3.79 2.36
N ALA A 170 3.93 4.45 2.94
CA ALA A 170 4.12 5.58 3.83
C ALA A 170 5.05 5.27 5.00
N VAL A 171 4.91 4.08 5.61
CA VAL A 171 5.71 3.66 6.77
C VAL A 171 6.92 2.82 6.36
N GLY A 172 6.77 1.87 5.46
CA GLY A 172 7.81 0.89 5.13
C GLY A 172 9.09 1.53 4.59
N PHE A 173 8.96 2.55 3.73
CA PHE A 173 10.12 3.22 3.13
C PHE A 173 10.87 4.14 4.10
N LEU A 174 10.32 4.44 5.29
CA LEU A 174 11.05 5.13 6.35
C LEU A 174 12.14 4.26 6.99
N PHE A 175 12.07 2.93 6.81
CA PHE A 175 13.05 1.99 7.35
C PHE A 175 14.19 1.70 6.37
N ILE A 176 14.16 2.27 5.16
CA ILE A 176 15.24 2.11 4.18
C ILE A 176 16.36 3.10 4.56
N PRO A 177 17.57 2.63 4.93
CA PRO A 177 18.67 3.52 5.27
C PRO A 177 18.98 4.49 4.13
N LEU A 178 19.32 5.74 4.48
CA LEU A 178 19.59 6.86 3.57
C LEU A 178 18.38 7.36 2.76
N PHE A 179 17.57 6.45 2.21
CA PHE A 179 16.33 6.82 1.51
C PHE A 179 15.28 7.40 2.46
N ASN A 180 15.30 7.00 3.74
CA ASN A 180 14.44 7.54 4.79
C ASN A 180 14.48 9.07 4.88
N TYR A 181 15.64 9.70 4.66
CA TYR A 181 15.79 11.17 4.67
C TYR A 181 15.02 11.85 3.56
N TYR A 182 15.00 11.28 2.36
CA TYR A 182 14.15 11.76 1.27
C TYR A 182 12.68 11.44 1.56
N TRP A 183 12.42 10.21 2.01
CA TRP A 183 11.06 9.71 2.16
C TRP A 183 10.26 10.44 3.23
N ILE A 184 10.92 11.03 4.24
CA ILE A 184 10.24 11.84 5.25
C ILE A 184 9.49 13.04 4.62
N PHE A 185 10.06 13.67 3.59
CA PHE A 185 9.41 14.77 2.86
C PHE A 185 8.18 14.30 2.09
N VAL A 186 8.26 13.10 1.51
CA VAL A 186 7.17 12.50 0.74
C VAL A 186 6.03 12.06 1.67
N ALA A 187 6.34 11.26 2.70
CA ALA A 187 5.36 10.64 3.57
C ALA A 187 4.77 11.58 4.63
N MET A 188 5.58 12.47 5.22
CA MET A 188 5.11 13.40 6.26
C MET A 188 4.82 14.78 5.68
N GLY A 189 5.66 15.28 4.77
CA GLY A 189 5.47 16.58 4.12
C GLY A 189 4.37 16.60 3.04
N GLY A 190 4.13 15.48 2.36
CA GLY A 190 3.07 15.34 1.34
C GLY A 190 1.67 15.14 1.92
N LEU A 191 1.57 14.68 3.17
CA LEU A 191 0.29 14.34 3.81
C LEU A 191 -0.64 15.55 3.98
N PRO A 192 -0.20 16.73 4.46
CA PRO A 192 -1.07 17.91 4.58
C PRO A 192 -1.71 18.34 3.27
N ARG A 193 -0.95 18.28 2.17
CA ARG A 193 -1.43 18.66 0.83
C ARG A 193 -2.55 17.72 0.37
N GLN A 194 -2.31 16.42 0.38
CA GLN A 194 -3.31 15.43 -0.05
C GLN A 194 -4.54 15.43 0.84
N TRP A 195 -4.35 15.58 2.16
CA TRP A 195 -5.47 15.69 3.09
C TRP A 195 -6.35 16.89 2.76
N ASN A 196 -5.78 18.10 2.67
CA ASN A 196 -6.56 19.30 2.41
C ASN A 196 -7.28 19.20 1.05
N GLU A 197 -6.58 18.72 0.02
CA GLU A 197 -7.13 18.54 -1.33
C GLU A 197 -8.28 17.53 -1.34
N ILE A 198 -8.16 16.41 -0.63
CA ILE A 198 -9.22 15.42 -0.51
C ILE A 198 -10.40 16.02 0.26
N MET A 199 -10.18 16.66 1.41
CA MET A 199 -11.25 17.23 2.22
C MET A 199 -12.02 18.35 1.49
N ASP A 200 -11.39 19.06 0.56
CA ASP A 200 -12.03 20.08 -0.28
C ASP A 200 -13.00 19.51 -1.32
N ARG A 201 -12.82 18.24 -1.70
CA ARG A 201 -13.64 17.60 -2.75
C ARG A 201 -15.01 17.13 -2.28
N TYR A 202 -15.22 16.94 -0.97
CA TYR A 202 -16.44 16.33 -0.45
C TYR A 202 -17.17 17.29 0.49
N GLU A 203 -18.51 17.32 0.38
CA GLU A 203 -19.35 18.22 1.17
C GLU A 203 -19.33 17.90 2.66
N ASN A 204 -19.30 16.61 3.02
CA ASN A 204 -19.27 16.16 4.42
C ASN A 204 -17.92 16.35 5.12
N THR A 205 -16.89 16.81 4.41
CA THR A 205 -15.54 17.04 4.95
C THR A 205 -15.14 18.51 5.01
N GLN A 206 -16.06 19.45 4.77
CA GLN A 206 -15.74 20.88 4.81
C GLN A 206 -15.27 21.36 6.20
N ASP A 207 -15.83 20.78 7.27
CA ASP A 207 -15.43 21.05 8.66
C ASP A 207 -14.14 20.31 9.10
N ALA A 208 -13.49 19.61 8.17
CA ALA A 208 -12.28 18.86 8.49
C ALA A 208 -11.15 19.78 8.97
N PRO A 209 -10.35 19.35 9.95
CA PRO A 209 -9.18 20.11 10.36
C PRO A 209 -8.19 20.23 9.20
N ARG A 210 -7.76 21.46 8.90
CA ARG A 210 -6.71 21.71 7.91
C ARG A 210 -5.35 21.34 8.47
N LEU A 211 -4.63 20.50 7.74
CA LEU A 211 -3.27 20.12 8.08
C LEU A 211 -2.31 21.17 7.52
N SER A 212 -1.40 21.65 8.35
CA SER A 212 -0.41 22.66 7.97
C SER A 212 0.93 22.00 7.65
N ILE A 213 1.53 22.37 6.52
CA ILE A 213 2.92 22.02 6.18
C ILE A 213 3.89 22.60 7.22
N GLY A 214 3.53 23.71 7.88
CA GLY A 214 4.34 24.31 8.94
C GLY A 214 4.60 23.36 10.11
N ALA A 215 3.69 22.42 10.40
CA ALA A 215 3.92 21.41 11.43
C ALA A 215 5.06 20.44 11.05
N PHE A 216 5.16 20.10 9.76
CA PHE A 216 6.27 19.30 9.24
C PHE A 216 7.58 20.10 9.23
N VAL A 217 7.55 21.39 8.87
CA VAL A 217 8.74 22.25 8.94
C VAL A 217 9.23 22.40 10.38
N CYS A 218 8.32 22.59 11.35
CA CYS A 218 8.67 22.61 12.77
C CYS A 218 9.28 21.30 13.24
N LEU A 219 8.81 20.15 12.75
CA LEU A 219 9.42 18.85 13.04
C LEU A 219 10.88 18.78 12.55
N LEU A 220 11.21 19.40 11.43
CA LEU A 220 12.59 19.43 10.92
C LEU A 220 13.49 20.39 11.69
N LEU A 221 12.99 21.59 12.02
CA LEU A 221 13.78 22.64 12.68
C LEU A 221 13.92 22.43 14.19
N LEU A 222 12.85 21.95 14.84
CA LEU A 222 12.72 21.81 16.28
C LEU A 222 12.19 20.39 16.58
N PRO A 223 12.99 19.33 16.42
CA PRO A 223 12.50 17.95 16.42
C PRO A 223 11.73 17.57 17.70
N GLY A 224 12.10 18.10 18.87
CA GLY A 224 11.36 17.88 20.10
C GLY A 224 9.94 18.45 20.06
N VAL A 225 9.82 19.77 19.92
CA VAL A 225 8.52 20.48 19.94
C VAL A 225 7.70 20.17 18.68
N GLY A 226 8.35 20.19 17.52
CA GLY A 226 7.76 19.92 16.22
C GLY A 226 7.15 18.53 16.10
N PHE A 227 7.74 17.52 16.78
CA PHE A 227 7.14 16.20 16.88
C PHE A 227 5.75 16.20 17.50
N PHE A 228 5.57 16.89 18.64
CA PHE A 228 4.27 16.97 19.29
C PHE A 228 3.26 17.77 18.47
N ILE A 229 3.69 18.86 17.83
CA ILE A 229 2.84 19.66 16.95
C ILE A 229 2.38 18.82 15.75
N TRP A 230 3.30 18.14 15.08
CA TRP A 230 3.01 17.26 13.95
C TRP A 230 2.08 16.10 14.35
N ALA A 231 2.37 15.44 15.46
CA ALA A 231 1.54 14.33 15.94
C ALA A 231 0.13 14.81 16.33
N TYR A 232 0.01 15.95 17.00
CA TYR A 232 -1.28 16.54 17.37
C TYR A 232 -2.16 16.80 16.14
N GLN A 233 -1.58 17.38 15.09
CA GLN A 233 -2.28 17.67 13.83
C GLN A 233 -2.86 16.39 13.21
N ILE A 234 -2.06 15.34 13.09
CA ILE A 234 -2.50 14.04 12.53
C ILE A 234 -3.54 13.37 13.41
N ILE A 235 -3.38 13.41 14.74
CA ILE A 235 -4.35 12.81 15.66
C ILE A 235 -5.71 13.51 15.53
N LYS A 236 -5.73 14.84 15.38
CA LYS A 236 -6.95 15.60 15.14
C LYS A 236 -7.63 15.17 13.84
N ALA A 237 -6.86 15.04 12.75
CA ALA A 237 -7.34 14.54 11.47
C ALA A 237 -7.93 13.12 11.56
N ILE A 238 -7.21 12.18 12.18
CA ILE A 238 -7.69 10.80 12.39
C ILE A 238 -8.99 10.77 13.19
N ASN A 239 -9.07 11.55 14.28
CA ASN A 239 -10.26 11.58 15.12
C ASN A 239 -11.48 12.19 14.41
N PHE A 240 -11.27 13.12 13.48
CA PHE A 240 -12.33 13.62 12.61
C PHE A 240 -12.88 12.54 11.68
N MET A 241 -12.02 11.70 11.08
CA MET A 241 -12.49 10.57 10.25
C MET A 241 -13.30 9.56 11.04
N VAL A 242 -12.94 9.36 12.31
CA VAL A 242 -13.71 8.52 13.24
C VAL A 242 -15.04 9.17 13.63
N SER A 243 -15.12 10.50 13.76
CA SER A 243 -16.43 11.14 13.94
C SER A 243 -17.31 10.99 12.71
N LEU A 244 -16.74 11.08 11.50
CA LEU A 244 -17.47 10.81 10.26
C LEU A 244 -18.00 9.37 10.21
N SER A 245 -17.21 8.39 10.65
CA SER A 245 -17.69 7.00 10.71
C SER A 245 -18.85 6.81 11.68
N LYS A 246 -18.80 7.49 12.83
CA LYS A 246 -19.88 7.43 13.83
C LYS A 246 -21.15 8.11 13.32
N MET A 247 -21.03 9.25 12.64
CA MET A 247 -22.17 9.96 12.04
C MET A 247 -22.82 9.14 10.92
N SER A 248 -22.00 8.54 10.05
CA SER A 248 -22.49 7.64 8.99
C SER A 248 -23.22 6.42 9.55
N TYR A 249 -22.68 5.78 10.59
CA TYR A 249 -23.33 4.66 11.28
C TYR A 249 -24.66 5.07 11.95
N ALA A 250 -24.70 6.23 12.60
CA ALA A 250 -25.90 6.75 13.25
C ALA A 250 -27.04 7.04 12.25
N SER A 251 -26.70 7.49 11.04
CA SER A 251 -27.68 7.74 9.97
C SER A 251 -28.22 6.49 9.28
N ASN A 252 -27.52 5.34 9.36
CA ASN A 252 -27.96 4.10 8.72
C ASN A 252 -27.53 2.86 9.52
N PRO A 253 -28.22 2.52 10.63
CA PRO A 253 -27.83 1.45 11.55
C PRO A 253 -28.01 0.03 10.99
N THR A 254 -28.71 -0.12 9.85
CA THR A 254 -28.94 -1.41 9.17
C THR A 254 -28.14 -1.54 7.86
N GLY A 255 -27.37 -0.52 7.49
CA GLY A 255 -26.55 -0.52 6.29
C GLY A 255 -25.37 -1.49 6.42
N VAL A 256 -25.36 -2.53 5.60
CA VAL A 256 -24.20 -3.40 5.38
C VAL A 256 -22.98 -2.52 5.11
N VAL A 257 -22.09 -2.40 6.08
CA VAL A 257 -20.83 -1.67 5.96
C VAL A 257 -19.95 -2.46 4.98
N GLY A 258 -20.04 -2.09 3.70
CA GLY A 258 -19.15 -2.61 2.67
C GLY A 258 -17.70 -2.32 3.06
N GLY A 259 -16.99 -3.34 3.53
CA GLY A 259 -15.56 -3.25 3.87
C GLY A 259 -15.13 -3.92 5.18
N GLY A 260 -16.06 -4.44 5.98
CA GLY A 260 -15.77 -5.36 7.09
C GLY A 260 -16.29 -6.75 6.76
N LEU A 261 -15.49 -7.79 6.97
CA LEU A 261 -15.89 -9.19 6.79
C LEU A 261 -17.31 -9.43 7.33
N ASN A 262 -18.25 -9.64 6.42
CA ASN A 262 -19.61 -10.08 6.71
C ASN A 262 -19.53 -11.53 7.20
N PHE A 263 -19.37 -11.72 8.51
CA PHE A 263 -19.75 -13.00 9.10
C PHE A 263 -21.27 -13.01 9.14
N GLY A 264 -21.87 -13.59 8.11
CA GLY A 264 -23.30 -13.91 8.09
C GLY A 264 -23.71 -14.64 9.37
N PRO A 265 -25.01 -14.65 9.73
CA PRO A 265 -25.48 -15.20 10.99
C PRO A 265 -24.92 -16.61 11.17
N ALA A 266 -24.22 -16.83 12.28
CA ALA A 266 -23.62 -18.10 12.62
C ALA A 266 -24.72 -19.18 12.60
N HIS A 267 -24.71 -20.00 11.55
CA HIS A 267 -25.47 -21.24 11.55
C HIS A 267 -24.88 -22.11 12.66
N ILE A 268 -25.53 -22.14 13.81
CA ILE A 268 -25.29 -23.14 14.85
C ILE A 268 -26.02 -24.39 14.38
N PRO A 269 -25.32 -25.47 13.95
CA PRO A 269 -25.99 -26.72 13.66
C PRO A 269 -26.47 -27.31 14.98
N THR A 270 -27.79 -27.30 15.18
CA THR A 270 -28.43 -28.10 16.22
C THR A 270 -28.22 -29.58 15.90
N LYS A 271 -27.36 -30.24 16.68
CA LYS A 271 -27.26 -31.70 16.64
C LYS A 271 -28.59 -32.28 17.13
N LYS A 272 -29.25 -33.07 16.28
CA LYS A 272 -30.16 -34.13 16.72
C LYS A 272 -29.34 -35.33 17.17
#